data_AF-A0A925LZ91-F1
#
_entry.id   AF-A0A925LZ91-F1
#
_cell.length_a   1.000
_cell.length_b   1.000
_cell.length_c   1.000
_cell.angle_alpha   90.00
_cell.angle_beta   90.00
_cell.angle_gamma   90.00
#
_symmetry.space_group_name_H-M   'P 1'
#
loop_
_entity.id
_entity.type
_entity.pdbx_description
1 polymer ?
#
loop_
_entity_poly.entity_id
_entity_poly.type
_entity_poly.pdbx_seq_one_letter_code
_entity_poly.pdbx_strand_id
1 'polypeptide(L)'
;MTLVSTFEVLLKPQLPPVGVAAKLSRKVIQGYFLTIANVNFFPVTLSLVFTVRFPDTAVGDPTALPQNFDDFLEALDITGLNEISSATLVPEFVNNKARLTFTLPANATGLILLQANILNPALRAGANFEARGYVEIFLSSLSGSDTATLILTPEHRGTFFKDIDGATPDKVGLDQIAYALPVSNGGIFRLCNS
;
A
#
# COMPACT_ATOMS: atom_id res chain seq x y z
N MET A 1 4.54 10.32 -16.43
CA MET A 1 4.79 9.38 -15.32
C MET A 1 5.54 10.11 -14.24
N THR A 2 5.07 10.07 -12.98
CA THR A 2 5.73 10.78 -11.88
C THR A 2 5.85 9.87 -10.66
N LEU A 3 7.05 9.75 -10.10
CA LEU A 3 7.29 9.02 -8.85
C LEU A 3 6.61 9.75 -7.68
N VAL A 4 5.82 9.03 -6.89
CA VAL A 4 5.15 9.55 -5.68
C VAL A 4 6.06 9.35 -4.47
N SER A 5 6.32 8.10 -4.11
CA SER A 5 7.18 7.72 -2.98
C SER A 5 7.63 6.27 -3.11
N THR A 6 8.62 5.89 -2.30
CA THR A 6 8.87 4.48 -1.97
C THR A 6 7.79 3.98 -1.00
N PHE A 7 7.68 2.66 -0.83
CA PHE A 7 6.85 2.07 0.20
C PHE A 7 7.42 0.75 0.73
N GLU A 8 6.92 0.33 1.89
CA GLU A 8 7.20 -0.95 2.52
C GLU A 8 5.92 -1.51 3.13
N VAL A 9 5.56 -2.74 2.72
CA VAL A 9 4.46 -3.52 3.28
C VAL A 9 5.05 -4.67 4.08
N LEU A 10 4.65 -4.78 5.35
CA LEU A 10 5.19 -5.78 6.28
C LEU A 10 4.07 -6.61 6.91
N LEU A 11 4.34 -7.90 7.06
CA LEU A 11 3.71 -8.76 8.06
C LEU A 11 4.82 -9.63 8.65
N LYS A 12 5.48 -9.15 9.71
CA LYS A 12 6.66 -9.81 10.29
C LYS A 12 6.99 -9.45 11.74
N PRO A 13 7.87 -10.19 12.45
CA PRO A 13 8.42 -9.76 13.73
C PRO A 13 9.18 -8.43 13.61
N GLN A 14 8.95 -7.53 14.57
CA GLN A 14 9.65 -6.24 14.66
C GLN A 14 11.11 -6.41 15.07
N LEU A 15 11.38 -7.38 15.94
CA LEU A 15 12.73 -7.66 16.45
C LEU A 15 13.20 -9.06 16.01
N PRO A 16 14.53 -9.25 15.86
CA PRO A 16 15.10 -10.57 15.66
C PRO A 16 14.64 -11.55 16.75
N PRO A 17 14.22 -12.79 16.41
CA PRO A 17 13.66 -13.73 17.36
C PRO A 17 14.74 -14.47 18.16
N VAL A 18 15.66 -13.72 18.80
CA VAL A 18 16.81 -14.28 19.54
C VAL A 18 16.89 -13.73 20.97
N GLY A 19 17.25 -14.60 21.93
CA GLY A 19 17.51 -14.21 23.32
C GLY A 19 16.38 -13.41 23.97
N VAL A 20 16.74 -12.28 24.59
CA VAL A 20 15.77 -11.38 25.24
C VAL A 20 14.87 -10.67 24.22
N ALA A 21 15.35 -10.43 22.99
CA ALA A 21 14.56 -9.76 21.95
C ALA A 21 13.30 -10.56 21.58
N ALA A 22 13.35 -11.90 21.62
CA ALA A 22 12.18 -12.75 21.40
C ALA A 22 11.05 -12.51 22.42
N LYS A 23 11.37 -12.13 23.66
CA LYS A 23 10.38 -11.85 24.72
C LYS A 23 9.75 -10.47 24.59
N LEU A 24 10.43 -9.55 23.91
CA LEU A 24 9.97 -8.17 23.65
C LEU A 24 9.33 -8.01 22.27
N SER A 25 9.58 -8.96 21.36
CA SER A 25 9.17 -8.87 19.96
C SER A 25 7.64 -8.86 19.85
N ARG A 26 7.14 -7.89 19.09
CA ARG A 26 5.79 -7.88 18.54
C ARG A 26 5.87 -8.16 17.06
N LYS A 27 4.80 -8.67 16.47
CA LYS A 27 4.64 -8.69 15.02
C LYS A 27 4.04 -7.35 14.59
N VAL A 28 4.32 -6.93 13.36
CA VAL A 28 3.76 -5.72 12.75
C VAL A 28 2.99 -6.09 11.50
N ILE A 29 1.81 -5.51 11.31
CA ILE A 29 1.18 -5.32 10.01
C ILE A 29 1.43 -3.87 9.63
N GLN A 30 2.19 -3.63 8.57
CA GLN A 30 2.42 -2.28 8.03
C GLN A 30 1.87 -2.23 6.62
N GLY A 31 1.00 -1.26 6.36
CA GLY A 31 0.45 -0.97 5.04
C GLY A 31 0.94 0.38 4.53
N TYR A 32 0.91 0.52 3.20
CA TYR A 32 1.05 1.78 2.51
C TYR A 32 -0.31 2.44 2.32
N PHE A 33 -0.40 3.71 2.68
CA PHE A 33 -1.60 4.51 2.53
C PHE A 33 -1.25 5.74 1.69
N LEU A 34 -2.12 6.06 0.74
CA LEU A 34 -1.97 7.23 -0.11
C LEU A 34 -3.27 8.00 -0.14
N THR A 35 -3.25 9.19 0.46
CA THR A 35 -4.33 10.17 0.31
C THR A 35 -4.08 11.00 -0.93
N ILE A 36 -5.08 11.14 -1.79
CA ILE A 36 -5.03 11.95 -3.03
C ILE A 36 -6.20 12.91 -3.04
N ALA A 37 -5.94 14.21 -3.04
CA ALA A 37 -6.96 15.24 -3.20
C ALA A 37 -6.93 15.81 -4.63
N ASN A 38 -8.08 15.78 -5.29
CA ASN A 38 -8.31 16.45 -6.57
C ASN A 38 -8.74 17.89 -6.31
N VAL A 39 -7.82 18.85 -6.50
CA VAL A 39 -8.10 20.28 -6.31
C VAL A 39 -8.64 20.96 -7.59
N ASN A 40 -8.95 20.18 -8.63
CA ASN A 40 -9.50 20.68 -9.87
C ASN A 40 -11.04 20.72 -9.81
N PHE A 41 -11.64 21.56 -10.66
CA PHE A 41 -13.10 21.68 -10.82
C PHE A 41 -13.69 20.63 -11.78
N PHE A 42 -12.94 19.59 -12.13
CA PHE A 42 -13.36 18.49 -13.00
C PHE A 42 -12.88 17.14 -12.43
N PRO A 43 -13.59 16.03 -12.72
CA PRO A 43 -13.14 14.70 -12.33
C PRO A 43 -11.85 14.32 -13.06
N VAL A 44 -10.95 13.63 -12.37
CA VAL A 44 -9.65 13.21 -12.90
C VAL A 44 -9.55 11.69 -12.89
N THR A 45 -9.23 11.09 -14.03
CA THR A 45 -8.94 9.66 -14.10
C THR A 45 -7.45 9.45 -13.92
N LEU A 46 -7.09 8.71 -12.87
CA LEU A 46 -5.72 8.49 -12.45
C LEU A 46 -5.37 7.01 -12.62
N SER A 47 -4.11 6.73 -12.95
CA SER A 47 -3.53 5.41 -12.77
C SER A 47 -2.40 5.49 -11.77
N LEU A 48 -2.45 4.64 -10.76
CA LEU A 48 -1.31 4.32 -9.91
C LEU A 48 -0.64 3.05 -10.41
N VAL A 49 0.69 3.04 -10.40
CA VAL A 49 1.48 1.86 -10.73
C VAL A 49 2.39 1.56 -9.55
N PHE A 50 2.17 0.41 -8.93
CA PHE A 50 3.02 -0.12 -7.88
C PHE A 50 4.06 -1.03 -8.51
N THR A 51 5.33 -0.75 -8.27
CA THR A 51 6.44 -1.64 -8.63
C THR A 51 6.99 -2.27 -7.36
N VAL A 52 6.94 -3.60 -7.26
CA VAL A 52 7.42 -4.36 -6.10
C VAL A 52 8.67 -5.13 -6.48
N ARG A 53 9.65 -5.20 -5.58
CA ARG A 53 10.72 -6.20 -5.68
C ARG A 53 10.32 -7.44 -4.89
N PHE A 54 9.80 -8.45 -5.58
CA PHE A 54 9.52 -9.75 -4.97
C PHE A 54 10.84 -10.44 -4.56
N PRO A 55 10.83 -11.26 -3.48
CA PRO A 55 11.95 -12.12 -3.14
C PRO A 55 12.33 -12.99 -4.35
N ASP A 56 13.64 -13.19 -4.54
CA ASP A 56 14.12 -14.08 -5.60
C ASP A 56 13.90 -15.53 -5.18
N THR A 57 12.80 -16.13 -5.66
CA THR A 57 12.44 -17.52 -5.37
C THR A 57 13.39 -18.53 -5.99
N ALA A 58 14.26 -18.12 -6.94
CA ALA A 58 15.26 -18.98 -7.55
C ALA A 58 16.56 -19.09 -6.73
N VAL A 59 16.80 -18.19 -5.75
CA VAL A 59 18.11 -18.06 -5.06
C VAL A 59 18.08 -18.48 -3.58
N GLY A 60 16.98 -18.97 -3.01
CA GLY A 60 17.11 -19.55 -1.65
C GLY A 60 15.86 -20.03 -0.92
N ASP A 61 14.65 -19.65 -1.33
CA ASP A 61 13.42 -20.16 -0.71
C ASP A 61 12.22 -20.02 -1.67
N PRO A 62 11.72 -21.12 -2.25
CA PRO A 62 10.55 -21.09 -3.14
C PRO A 62 9.26 -20.70 -2.39
N THR A 63 9.28 -20.68 -1.06
CA THR A 63 8.15 -20.30 -0.19
C THR A 63 8.26 -18.87 0.33
N ALA A 64 9.27 -18.10 -0.11
CA ALA A 64 9.41 -16.70 0.26
C ALA A 64 8.20 -15.89 -0.21
N LEU A 65 7.68 -15.04 0.69
CA LEU A 65 6.50 -14.20 0.47
C LEU A 65 6.89 -12.72 0.44
N PRO A 66 6.15 -11.87 -0.30
CA PRO A 66 5.11 -12.24 -1.27
C PRO A 66 5.66 -12.85 -2.56
N GLN A 67 4.85 -13.68 -3.22
CA GLN A 67 5.17 -14.24 -4.54
C GLN A 67 4.62 -13.38 -5.69
N ASN A 68 3.46 -12.76 -5.49
CA ASN A 68 2.79 -11.94 -6.49
C ASN A 68 1.82 -10.94 -5.81
N PHE A 69 1.03 -10.23 -6.63
CA PHE A 69 0.08 -9.22 -6.12
C PHE A 69 -1.19 -9.79 -5.47
N ASP A 70 -1.53 -11.07 -5.66
CA ASP A 70 -2.66 -11.73 -4.98
C ASP A 70 -2.38 -11.90 -3.46
N ASP A 71 -1.11 -11.82 -3.06
CA ASP A 71 -0.71 -11.81 -1.65
C ASP A 71 -0.93 -10.45 -0.96
N PHE A 72 -1.43 -9.45 -1.69
CA PHE A 72 -1.77 -8.12 -1.17
C PHE A 72 -3.27 -7.98 -1.01
N LEU A 73 -3.65 -7.06 -0.14
CA LEU A 73 -5.00 -6.57 0.02
C LEU A 73 -4.98 -5.08 -0.27
N GLU A 74 -5.75 -4.68 -1.26
CA GLU A 74 -5.97 -3.30 -1.65
C GLU A 74 -7.36 -2.80 -1.26
N ALA A 75 -7.45 -1.51 -0.98
CA ALA A 75 -8.71 -0.81 -0.87
C ALA A 75 -8.60 0.58 -1.50
N LEU A 76 -9.70 1.04 -2.07
CA LEU A 76 -9.86 2.38 -2.60
C LEU A 76 -11.16 2.94 -2.04
N ASP A 77 -11.05 4.03 -1.29
CA ASP A 77 -12.19 4.81 -0.84
C ASP A 77 -12.16 6.17 -1.52
N ILE A 78 -13.15 6.43 -2.37
CA ILE A 78 -13.40 7.74 -2.98
C ILE A 78 -14.71 8.37 -2.51
N THR A 79 -15.50 7.64 -1.73
CA THR A 79 -16.83 8.06 -1.27
C THR A 79 -16.78 8.64 0.15
N GLY A 80 -15.68 8.39 0.88
CA GLY A 80 -15.53 8.72 2.29
C GLY A 80 -16.31 7.78 3.22
N LEU A 81 -16.84 6.68 2.68
CA LEU A 81 -17.60 5.68 3.44
C LEU A 81 -16.69 4.59 4.02
N ASN A 82 -15.38 4.67 3.83
CA ASN A 82 -14.38 3.68 4.23
C ASN A 82 -14.68 2.29 3.67
N GLU A 83 -15.06 2.21 2.39
CA GLU A 83 -15.37 0.94 1.75
C GLU A 83 -14.10 0.13 1.48
N ILE A 84 -13.99 -1.03 2.12
CA ILE A 84 -12.98 -2.05 1.82
C ILE A 84 -13.49 -2.92 0.66
N SER A 85 -13.78 -2.32 -0.50
CA SER A 85 -13.96 -3.07 -1.77
C SER A 85 -14.15 -2.12 -2.95
N SER A 86 -13.64 -2.52 -4.13
CA SER A 86 -13.95 -2.08 -5.51
C SER A 86 -12.75 -1.65 -6.37
N ALA A 87 -11.56 -1.53 -5.78
CA ALA A 87 -10.33 -1.39 -6.53
C ALA A 87 -9.72 -2.77 -6.80
N THR A 88 -9.54 -3.13 -8.07
CA THR A 88 -8.76 -4.30 -8.45
C THR A 88 -7.40 -3.82 -8.92
N LEU A 89 -6.34 -4.17 -8.20
CA LEU A 89 -4.99 -4.09 -8.73
C LEU A 89 -4.88 -5.08 -9.88
N VAL A 90 -4.57 -4.58 -11.08
CA VAL A 90 -4.38 -5.42 -12.26
C VAL A 90 -2.87 -5.64 -12.42
N PRO A 91 -2.36 -6.87 -12.22
CA PRO A 91 -0.96 -7.16 -12.47
C PRO A 91 -0.62 -6.92 -13.94
N GLU A 92 0.50 -6.26 -14.20
CA GLU A 92 1.07 -6.18 -15.54
C GLU A 92 1.94 -7.43 -15.74
N PHE A 93 1.75 -8.15 -16.86
CA PHE A 93 2.41 -9.43 -17.15
C PHE A 93 3.95 -9.37 -17.16
N VAL A 94 4.56 -8.18 -17.09
CA VAL A 94 6.00 -7.95 -17.15
C VAL A 94 6.40 -6.92 -16.08
N ASN A 95 7.50 -7.16 -15.37
CA ASN A 95 8.22 -6.23 -14.48
C ASN A 95 7.76 -6.05 -13.03
N ASN A 96 7.05 -7.01 -12.41
CA ASN A 96 6.62 -6.91 -11.01
C ASN A 96 5.80 -5.63 -10.73
N LYS A 97 4.93 -5.28 -11.68
CA LYS A 97 4.08 -4.10 -11.62
C LYS A 97 2.62 -4.50 -11.47
N ALA A 98 1.87 -3.69 -10.75
CA ALA A 98 0.41 -3.72 -10.76
C ALA A 98 -0.14 -2.31 -10.88
N ARG A 99 -1.24 -2.19 -11.62
CA ARG A 99 -1.89 -0.92 -11.91
C ARG A 99 -3.25 -0.85 -11.25
N LEU A 100 -3.54 0.29 -10.64
CA LEU A 100 -4.87 0.66 -10.18
C LEU A 100 -5.34 1.90 -10.94
N THR A 101 -6.47 1.82 -11.62
CA THR A 101 -7.06 2.96 -12.36
C THR A 101 -8.43 3.30 -11.80
N PHE A 102 -8.66 4.58 -11.51
CA PHE A 102 -9.92 5.06 -10.94
C PHE A 102 -10.15 6.54 -11.30
N THR A 103 -11.39 6.98 -11.20
CA THR A 103 -11.77 8.38 -11.38
C THR A 103 -12.07 9.01 -10.03
N LEU A 104 -11.34 10.07 -9.70
CA LEU A 104 -11.55 10.88 -8.51
C LEU A 104 -12.42 12.09 -8.88
N PRO A 105 -13.59 12.30 -8.24
CA PRO A 105 -14.45 13.45 -8.53
C PRO A 105 -13.76 14.80 -8.30
N ALA A 106 -14.32 15.86 -8.89
CA ALA A 106 -13.87 17.23 -8.65
C ALA A 106 -13.94 17.58 -7.16
N ASN A 107 -12.92 18.24 -6.62
CA ASN A 107 -12.85 18.65 -5.21
C ASN A 107 -12.99 17.50 -4.19
N ALA A 108 -12.73 16.25 -4.60
CA ALA A 108 -12.82 15.09 -3.74
C ALA A 108 -11.44 14.60 -3.29
N THR A 109 -11.43 13.86 -2.18
CA THR A 109 -10.25 13.18 -1.65
C THR A 109 -10.50 11.69 -1.68
N GLY A 110 -9.54 10.94 -2.21
CA GLY A 110 -9.52 9.48 -2.16
C GLY A 110 -8.43 8.98 -1.21
N LEU A 111 -8.68 7.82 -0.63
CA LEU A 111 -7.71 7.05 0.14
C LEU A 111 -7.45 5.72 -0.55
N ILE A 112 -6.17 5.41 -0.74
CA ILE A 112 -5.72 4.13 -1.27
C ILE A 112 -4.93 3.43 -0.19
N LEU A 113 -5.21 2.14 -0.03
CA LEU A 113 -4.55 1.26 0.92
C LEU A 113 -3.94 0.10 0.15
N LEU A 114 -2.69 -0.23 0.46
CA LEU A 114 -2.02 -1.46 0.05
C LEU A 114 -1.39 -2.11 1.28
N GLN A 115 -1.79 -3.34 1.61
CA GLN A 115 -1.24 -4.10 2.74
C GLN A 115 -1.06 -5.58 2.37
N ALA A 116 -0.40 -6.35 3.24
CA ALA A 116 -0.37 -7.81 3.09
C ALA A 116 -1.80 -8.35 3.25
N ASN A 117 -2.17 -9.38 2.47
CA ASN A 117 -3.50 -9.97 2.55
C ASN A 117 -3.66 -10.80 3.83
N ILE A 118 -3.93 -10.12 4.93
CA ILE A 118 -4.14 -10.75 6.24
C ILE A 118 -5.38 -11.65 6.27
N LEU A 119 -6.24 -11.61 5.25
CA LEU A 119 -7.37 -12.54 5.13
C LEU A 119 -6.90 -13.94 4.69
N ASN A 120 -5.73 -14.04 4.05
CA ASN A 120 -5.10 -15.31 3.69
C ASN A 120 -4.39 -15.93 4.91
N PRO A 121 -4.87 -17.08 5.44
CA PRO A 121 -4.27 -17.72 6.61
C PRO A 121 -2.81 -18.13 6.41
N ALA A 122 -2.40 -18.45 5.18
CA ALA A 122 -1.02 -18.85 4.88
C ALA A 122 -0.03 -17.70 5.14
N LEU A 123 -0.41 -16.46 4.83
CA LEU A 123 0.42 -15.28 5.09
C LEU A 123 0.50 -14.97 6.59
N ARG A 124 -0.60 -15.18 7.34
CA ARG A 124 -0.66 -14.97 8.79
C ARG A 124 0.19 -15.96 9.58
N ALA A 125 0.17 -17.23 9.20
CA ALA A 125 0.82 -18.31 9.95
C ALA A 125 2.33 -18.10 10.10
N GLY A 126 3.00 -17.72 9.01
CA GLY A 126 4.45 -17.48 9.01
C GLY A 126 4.84 -16.10 9.53
N ALA A 127 3.99 -15.09 9.34
CA ALA A 127 4.35 -13.68 9.51
C ALA A 127 5.77 -13.41 8.95
N ASN A 128 6.00 -13.77 7.70
CA ASN A 128 7.27 -13.59 7.01
C ASN A 128 7.03 -12.93 5.65
N PHE A 129 6.35 -11.79 5.68
CA PHE A 129 6.03 -11.00 4.51
C PHE A 129 6.78 -9.69 4.58
N GLU A 130 7.55 -9.38 3.54
CA GLU A 130 8.19 -8.09 3.35
C GLU A 130 8.21 -7.75 1.87
N ALA A 131 7.52 -6.67 1.51
CA ALA A 131 7.55 -6.12 0.18
C ALA A 131 8.05 -4.69 0.22
N ARG A 132 9.02 -4.36 -0.64
CA ARG A 132 9.51 -3.00 -0.83
C ARG A 132 9.38 -2.63 -2.29
N GLY A 133 9.09 -1.35 -2.51
CA GLY A 133 8.79 -0.88 -3.84
C GLY A 133 8.68 0.63 -3.92
N TYR A 134 8.14 1.07 -5.04
CA TYR A 134 7.79 2.46 -5.27
C TYR A 134 6.50 2.56 -6.07
N VAL A 135 5.83 3.70 -5.91
CA VAL A 135 4.56 3.99 -6.58
C VAL A 135 4.71 5.19 -7.50
N GLU A 136 4.17 5.05 -8.70
CA GLU A 136 4.11 6.10 -9.72
C GLU A 136 2.67 6.47 -10.00
N ILE A 137 2.44 7.74 -10.35
CA ILE A 137 1.12 8.26 -10.72
C ILE A 137 1.12 8.79 -12.16
N PHE A 138 -0.02 8.61 -12.83
CA PHE A 138 -0.29 9.04 -14.18
C PHE A 138 -1.66 9.72 -14.24
N LEU A 139 -1.74 10.78 -15.05
CA LEU A 139 -3.02 11.20 -15.58
C LEU A 139 -3.37 10.23 -16.72
N SER A 140 -4.57 9.65 -16.66
CA SER A 140 -5.05 8.77 -17.71
C SER A 140 -5.51 9.59 -18.91
N SER A 141 -5.34 9.06 -20.13
CA SER A 141 -5.95 9.63 -21.34
C SER A 141 -7.49 9.62 -21.30
N LEU A 142 -8.09 8.87 -20.36
CA LEU A 142 -9.52 8.89 -20.06
C LEU A 142 -9.93 10.08 -19.18
N SER A 143 -8.99 10.90 -18.72
CA SER A 143 -9.28 12.13 -18.00
C SER A 143 -9.88 13.16 -18.95
N GLY A 144 -10.85 13.95 -18.50
CA GLY A 144 -11.47 15.01 -19.30
C GLY A 144 -10.57 16.24 -19.52
N SER A 145 -9.33 16.20 -19.05
CA SER A 145 -8.33 17.26 -19.24
C SER A 145 -6.95 16.63 -19.40
N ASP A 146 -6.10 17.32 -20.19
CA ASP A 146 -4.70 16.95 -20.42
C ASP A 146 -3.77 17.37 -19.28
N THR A 147 -4.27 18.12 -18.29
CA THR A 147 -3.50 18.49 -17.10
C THR A 147 -4.36 18.39 -15.86
N ALA A 148 -3.74 18.07 -14.72
CA ALA A 148 -4.41 18.05 -13.43
C ALA A 148 -3.45 18.44 -12.31
N THR A 149 -3.94 19.19 -11.33
CA THR A 149 -3.21 19.43 -10.07
C THR A 149 -3.79 18.56 -8.96
N LEU A 150 -2.94 17.84 -8.24
CA LEU A 150 -3.30 16.96 -7.14
C LEU A 150 -2.46 17.29 -5.90
N ILE A 151 -3.00 16.97 -4.72
CA ILE A 151 -2.24 16.95 -3.47
C ILE A 151 -2.17 15.49 -3.00
N LEU A 152 -0.95 14.97 -2.84
CA LEU A 152 -0.68 13.59 -2.47
C LEU A 152 -0.01 13.56 -1.10
N THR A 153 -0.50 12.69 -0.21
CA THR A 153 0.07 12.43 1.10
C THR A 153 0.27 10.92 1.28
N PRO A 154 1.45 10.40 0.94
CA PRO A 154 1.80 9.01 1.21
C PRO A 154 2.25 8.83 2.67
N GLU A 155 1.88 7.72 3.27
CA GLU A 155 2.23 7.37 4.64
C GLU A 155 2.33 5.85 4.82
N HIS A 156 3.07 5.42 5.84
CA HIS A 156 2.93 4.09 6.38
C HIS A 156 2.09 4.14 7.64
N ARG A 157 1.16 3.21 7.76
CA ARG A 157 0.47 2.94 9.02
C ARG A 157 0.76 1.51 9.44
N GLY A 158 1.17 1.34 10.68
CA GLY A 158 1.55 0.07 11.28
C GLY A 158 0.68 -0.25 12.49
N THR A 159 0.29 -1.51 12.61
CA THR A 159 -0.32 -2.06 13.83
C THR A 159 0.58 -3.16 14.37
N PHE A 160 1.03 -3.01 15.61
CA PHE A 160 1.75 -4.05 16.32
C PHE A 160 0.77 -4.96 17.06
N PHE A 161 1.09 -6.25 17.10
CA PHE A 161 0.30 -7.26 17.79
C PHE A 161 1.20 -8.39 18.32
N LYS A 162 0.74 -9.05 19.37
CA LYS A 162 1.37 -10.26 19.93
C LYS A 162 0.81 -11.52 19.29
N ASP A 163 -0.52 -11.61 19.21
CA ASP A 163 -1.25 -12.75 18.66
C ASP A 163 -2.41 -12.26 17.80
N ILE A 164 -2.35 -12.53 16.49
CA ILE A 164 -3.36 -12.04 15.51
C ILE A 164 -4.70 -12.74 15.69
N ASP A 165 -4.71 -13.95 16.25
CA ASP A 165 -5.90 -14.75 16.50
C ASP A 165 -6.39 -14.62 17.95
N GLY A 166 -5.83 -13.67 18.72
CA GLY A 166 -6.20 -13.41 20.09
C GLY A 166 -7.68 -13.04 20.23
N ALA A 167 -8.42 -13.79 21.04
CA ALA A 167 -9.87 -13.62 21.19
C ALA A 167 -10.31 -12.32 21.90
N THR A 168 -9.39 -11.54 22.48
CA THR A 168 -9.68 -10.26 23.14
C THR A 168 -8.60 -9.22 22.82
N PRO A 169 -8.92 -7.91 22.77
CA PRO A 169 -7.96 -6.85 22.46
C PRO A 169 -6.68 -6.90 23.33
N ASP A 170 -6.82 -7.21 24.61
CA ASP A 170 -5.69 -7.32 25.55
C ASP A 170 -4.76 -8.49 25.22
N LYS A 171 -5.30 -9.57 24.62
CA LYS A 171 -4.53 -10.73 24.15
C LYS A 171 -3.86 -10.46 22.80
N VAL A 172 -4.50 -9.65 21.94
CA VAL A 172 -3.90 -9.19 20.70
C VAL A 172 -2.76 -8.19 20.97
N GLY A 173 -2.87 -7.37 22.02
CA GLY A 173 -1.81 -6.46 22.46
C GLY A 173 -1.52 -5.38 21.43
N LEU A 174 -2.59 -4.72 20.97
CA LEU A 174 -2.56 -3.75 19.87
C LEU A 174 -1.84 -2.45 20.24
N ASP A 175 -1.01 -1.98 19.32
CA ASP A 175 -0.36 -0.67 19.34
C ASP A 175 -0.28 -0.17 17.89
N GLN A 176 -0.20 1.14 17.67
CA GLN A 176 -0.26 1.72 16.34
C GLN A 176 0.79 2.79 16.11
N ILE A 177 1.23 2.91 14.86
CA ILE A 177 2.13 3.97 14.41
C ILE A 177 1.69 4.47 13.04
N ALA A 178 1.89 5.75 12.78
CA ALA A 178 1.74 6.32 11.44
C ALA A 178 2.85 7.34 11.19
N TYR A 179 3.42 7.34 9.99
CA TYR A 179 4.43 8.33 9.59
C TYR A 179 4.34 8.63 8.09
N ALA A 180 4.48 9.91 7.76
CA ALA A 180 4.48 10.37 6.37
C ALA A 180 5.74 9.93 5.64
N LEU A 181 5.59 9.66 4.34
CA LEU A 181 6.69 9.29 3.46
C LEU A 181 7.20 10.51 2.70
N PRO A 182 8.50 10.56 2.39
CA PRO A 182 9.08 11.66 1.64
C PRO A 182 8.48 11.73 0.23
N VAL A 183 8.13 12.94 -0.18
CA VAL A 183 7.68 13.31 -1.52
C VAL A 183 8.55 14.44 -2.05
N SER A 184 9.01 14.34 -3.29
CA SER A 184 9.97 15.30 -3.87
C SER A 184 9.41 16.72 -4.00
N ASN A 185 8.08 16.87 -4.15
CA ASN A 185 7.42 18.14 -4.47
C ASN A 185 6.57 18.70 -3.32
N GLY A 186 6.86 18.32 -2.07
CA GLY A 186 6.09 18.79 -0.90
C GLY A 186 4.60 18.39 -0.92
N GLY A 187 4.25 17.38 -1.71
CA GLY A 187 2.89 16.85 -1.83
C GLY A 187 2.07 17.41 -2.99
N ILE A 188 2.51 18.47 -3.69
CA ILE A 188 1.76 19.03 -4.83
C ILE A 188 2.28 18.41 -6.13
N PHE A 189 1.38 17.79 -6.89
CA PHE A 189 1.70 17.14 -8.16
C PHE A 189 0.92 17.79 -9.29
N ARG A 190 1.64 18.29 -10.30
CA ARG A 190 1.06 18.72 -11.58
C ARG A 190 1.33 17.63 -12.60
N LEU A 191 0.26 16.98 -13.05
CA LEU A 191 0.32 15.90 -14.03
C LEU A 191 -0.13 16.43 -15.39
N CYS A 192 0.44 15.85 -16.44
CA CYS A 192 0.02 16.07 -17.81
C CYS A 192 -0.09 14.73 -18.56
N ASN A 193 -1.04 14.63 -19.48
CA ASN A 193 -1.07 13.56 -20.47
C ASN A 193 0.08 13.81 -21.44
N SER A 194 1.11 12.97 -21.39
CA SER A 194 2.23 12.95 -22.34
C SER A 194 2.12 11.73 -23.23
#